data_AF-A0A969G7Y7-F1
#
_entry.id   AF-A0A969G7Y7-F1
#
_cell.length_a   1.000
_cell.length_b   1.000
_cell.length_c   1.000
_cell.angle_alpha   90.00
_cell.angle_beta   90.00
_cell.angle_gamma   90.00
#
_symmetry.space_group_name_H-M   'P 1'
#
loop_
_entity.id
_entity.type
_entity.pdbx_description
1 polymer ?
#
loop_
_entity_poly.entity_id
_entity_poly.type
_entity_poly.pdbx_seq_one_letter_code
_entity_poly.pdbx_strand_id
1 'polypeptide(L)'
;MSKKNQKSESKNYQEEGQLYDKILRENLLELFLPLVAEHLNFTIKKITPLPDKQATTVLRETDSFLLIETDSETEPKFILHIEFERKDNREMIYRIVEYHGIELKNIGYQLSTL
;
A
#
# COMPACT_ATOMS: atom_id res chain seq x y z
N MET A 1 -38.10 35.84 -9.09
CA MET A 1 -36.76 35.27 -9.39
C MET A 1 -36.09 34.89 -8.08
N SER A 2 -36.01 33.60 -7.75
CA SER A 2 -35.33 33.12 -6.54
C SER A 2 -34.11 32.31 -6.97
N LYS A 3 -32.91 32.87 -6.77
CA LYS A 3 -31.64 32.17 -7.03
C LYS A 3 -31.35 31.28 -5.81
N LYS A 4 -31.63 29.98 -5.93
CA LYS A 4 -31.40 28.98 -4.89
C LYS A 4 -29.89 28.72 -4.75
N ASN A 5 -29.42 28.74 -3.51
CA ASN A 5 -28.09 28.34 -3.06
C ASN A 5 -27.64 27.01 -3.69
N GLN A 6 -26.57 27.02 -4.48
CA GLN A 6 -25.90 25.81 -5.00
C GLN A 6 -24.49 25.60 -4.39
N LYS A 7 -24.10 26.37 -3.36
CA LYS A 7 -22.70 26.44 -2.90
C LYS A 7 -22.38 25.66 -1.61
N SER A 8 -23.38 25.05 -0.96
CA SER A 8 -23.22 24.39 0.35
C SER A 8 -23.03 22.86 0.27
N GLU A 9 -23.63 22.18 -0.71
CA GLU A 9 -23.55 20.71 -0.81
C GLU A 9 -22.19 20.21 -1.30
N SER A 10 -21.50 20.98 -2.15
CA SER A 10 -20.23 20.55 -2.76
C SER A 10 -19.04 20.53 -1.79
N LYS A 11 -19.08 21.31 -0.71
CA LYS A 11 -18.00 21.33 0.30
C LYS A 11 -18.05 20.10 1.21
N ASN A 12 -19.26 19.68 1.61
CA ASN A 12 -19.45 18.55 2.51
C ASN A 12 -18.95 17.23 1.88
N TYR A 13 -19.23 16.98 0.60
CA TYR A 13 -18.74 15.81 -0.12
C TYR A 13 -17.20 15.73 -0.22
N GLN A 14 -16.52 16.86 -0.28
CA GLN A 14 -15.04 16.87 -0.32
C GLN A 14 -14.43 16.56 1.04
N GLU A 15 -15.03 17.06 2.13
CA GLU A 15 -14.60 16.76 3.50
C GLU A 15 -14.87 15.29 3.86
N GLU A 16 -16.04 14.76 3.46
CA GLU A 16 -16.39 13.34 3.61
C GLU A 16 -15.44 12.44 2.81
N GLY A 17 -15.15 12.77 1.54
CA GLY A 17 -14.21 12.00 0.71
C GLY A 17 -12.80 11.91 1.31
N GLN A 18 -12.31 13.01 1.90
CA GLN A 18 -11.02 13.01 2.61
C GLN A 18 -11.04 12.15 3.87
N LEU A 19 -12.16 12.11 4.59
CA LEU A 19 -12.33 11.25 5.76
C LEU A 19 -12.33 9.77 5.37
N TYR A 20 -13.03 9.39 4.30
CA TYR A 20 -13.02 8.00 3.81
C TYR A 20 -11.62 7.55 3.39
N ASP A 21 -10.90 8.37 2.63
CA ASP A 21 -9.53 8.05 2.21
C ASP A 21 -8.60 7.87 3.41
N LYS A 22 -8.78 8.70 4.45
CA LYS A 22 -8.02 8.60 5.70
C LYS A 22 -8.34 7.29 6.43
N ILE A 23 -9.61 6.97 6.62
CA ILE A 23 -10.04 5.73 7.30
C ILE A 23 -9.52 4.51 6.54
N LEU A 24 -9.63 4.52 5.21
CA LEU A 24 -9.11 3.43 4.38
C LEU A 24 -7.61 3.26 4.57
N ARG A 25 -6.81 4.34 4.52
CA ARG A 25 -5.36 4.27 4.73
C ARG A 25 -4.97 3.75 6.12
N GLU A 26 -5.68 4.19 7.16
CA GLU A 26 -5.38 3.79 8.54
C GLU A 26 -5.70 2.31 8.82
N ASN A 27 -6.72 1.77 8.16
CA ASN A 27 -7.20 0.40 8.40
C ASN A 27 -6.83 -0.57 7.25
N LEU A 28 -6.13 -0.06 6.24
CA LEU A 28 -5.85 -0.73 4.97
C LEU A 28 -5.25 -2.12 5.17
N LEU A 29 -4.20 -2.19 5.99
CA LEU A 29 -3.48 -3.43 6.24
C LEU A 29 -4.34 -4.43 6.98
N GLU A 30 -5.07 -4.00 8.01
CA GLU A 30 -5.94 -4.88 8.78
C GLU A 30 -7.08 -5.46 7.95
N LEU A 31 -7.61 -4.67 7.00
CA LEU A 31 -8.68 -5.12 6.10
C LEU A 31 -8.17 -6.02 4.97
N PHE A 32 -7.02 -5.69 4.37
CA PHE A 32 -6.53 -6.39 3.18
C PHE A 32 -5.69 -7.63 3.49
N LEU A 33 -4.92 -7.65 4.59
CA LEU A 33 -4.06 -8.78 4.89
C LEU A 33 -4.82 -10.12 5.04
N PRO A 34 -6.00 -10.17 5.70
CA PRO A 34 -6.82 -11.38 5.71
C PRO A 34 -7.25 -11.83 4.31
N LEU A 35 -7.65 -10.88 3.45
CA LEU A 35 -8.06 -11.18 2.07
C LEU A 35 -6.91 -11.71 1.23
N VAL A 36 -5.72 -11.13 1.39
CA VAL A 36 -4.49 -11.58 0.70
C VAL A 36 -4.13 -12.98 1.17
N ALA A 37 -4.16 -13.25 2.47
CA ALA A 37 -3.88 -14.55 3.06
C ALA A 37 -4.85 -15.63 2.57
N GLU A 38 -6.15 -15.31 2.50
CA GLU A 38 -7.17 -16.20 1.94
C GLU A 38 -6.95 -16.45 0.45
N HIS A 39 -6.73 -15.39 -0.34
CA HIS A 39 -6.57 -15.48 -1.79
C HIS A 39 -5.32 -16.29 -2.20
N LEU A 40 -4.24 -16.14 -1.45
CA LEU A 40 -2.96 -16.81 -1.69
C LEU A 40 -2.79 -18.10 -0.87
N ASN A 41 -3.80 -18.47 -0.07
CA ASN A 41 -3.88 -19.70 0.70
C ASN A 41 -2.69 -19.93 1.65
N PHE A 42 -2.40 -18.97 2.51
CA PHE A 42 -1.41 -19.09 3.59
C PHE A 42 -1.92 -18.50 4.91
N THR A 43 -1.29 -18.88 6.02
CA THR A 43 -1.49 -18.22 7.32
C THR A 43 -0.36 -17.24 7.60
N ILE A 44 -0.70 -16.01 7.97
CA ILE A 44 0.28 -15.01 8.41
C ILE A 44 0.71 -15.33 9.83
N LYS A 45 2.01 -15.63 10.04
CA LYS A 45 2.60 -15.76 11.37
C LYS A 45 3.11 -14.44 11.91
N LYS A 46 3.70 -13.60 11.05
CA LYS A 46 4.29 -12.33 11.45
C LYS A 46 4.33 -11.34 10.29
N ILE A 47 4.14 -10.08 10.62
CA ILE A 47 4.22 -8.94 9.70
C ILE A 47 5.30 -8.01 10.24
N THR A 48 6.27 -7.65 9.40
CA THR A 48 7.32 -6.68 9.75
C THR A 48 7.30 -5.57 8.71
N PRO A 49 6.98 -4.31 9.07
CA PRO A 49 7.14 -3.18 8.18
C PRO A 49 8.60 -3.04 7.74
N LEU A 50 8.81 -2.93 6.43
CA LEU A 50 10.14 -2.68 5.87
C LEU A 50 10.37 -1.16 5.76
N PRO A 51 11.61 -0.69 5.97
CA PRO A 51 11.92 0.73 5.92
C PRO A 51 11.79 1.25 4.47
N ASP A 52 10.76 2.05 4.21
CA ASP A 52 10.43 2.62 2.90
C ASP A 52 11.25 3.87 2.53
N LYS A 53 12.11 4.37 3.44
CA LYS A 53 12.83 5.63 3.24
C LYS A 53 14.03 5.46 2.33
N GLN A 54 13.79 5.66 1.05
CA GLN A 54 14.84 5.93 0.08
C GLN A 54 15.10 7.43 -0.07
N ALA A 55 16.38 7.80 -0.07
CA ALA A 55 16.83 9.10 -0.54
C ALA A 55 16.94 9.10 -2.08
N THR A 56 15.88 8.74 -2.79
CA THR A 56 15.82 8.75 -4.26
C THR A 56 15.02 9.93 -4.77
N THR A 57 15.32 10.40 -5.99
CA THR A 57 14.63 11.51 -6.67
C THR A 57 13.15 11.24 -7.00
N VAL A 58 12.68 10.01 -6.76
CA VAL A 58 11.29 9.61 -6.90
C VAL A 58 10.55 9.93 -5.59
N LEU A 59 9.78 11.02 -5.61
CA LEU A 59 9.12 11.65 -4.45
C LEU A 59 7.88 10.91 -3.89
N ARG A 60 7.78 9.58 -4.06
CA ARG A 60 6.56 8.86 -3.67
C ARG A 60 6.91 7.61 -2.85
N GLU A 61 6.40 7.58 -1.62
CA GLU A 61 6.43 6.46 -0.67
C GLU A 61 5.43 5.39 -1.13
N THR A 62 5.76 4.11 -0.90
CA THR A 62 4.84 3.00 -1.19
C THR A 62 3.71 3.01 -0.16
N ASP A 63 2.50 2.62 -0.54
CA ASP A 63 1.39 2.62 0.43
C ASP A 63 1.61 1.56 1.51
N SER A 64 2.25 0.44 1.18
CA SER A 64 2.70 -0.57 2.14
C SER A 64 3.81 -1.45 1.59
N PHE A 65 4.89 -1.57 2.38
CA PHE A 65 5.98 -2.51 2.12
C PHE A 65 6.28 -3.38 3.34
N LEU A 66 5.96 -4.68 3.24
CA LEU A 66 5.95 -5.59 4.38
C LEU A 66 6.76 -6.85 4.10
N LEU A 67 7.49 -7.32 5.10
CA LEU A 67 7.97 -8.70 5.17
C LEU A 67 6.92 -9.55 5.88
N ILE A 68 6.40 -10.55 5.17
CA ILE A 68 5.42 -11.52 5.67
C ILE A 68 6.15 -12.83 5.97
N GLU A 69 5.95 -13.37 7.17
CA GLU A 69 6.37 -14.72 7.54
C GLU A 69 5.12 -15.61 7.62
N THR A 70 5.16 -16.81 7.02
CA THR A 70 4.00 -17.70 6.86
C THR A 70 4.17 -19.07 7.51
N ASP A 71 3.13 -19.89 7.43
CA ASP A 71 3.15 -21.32 7.74
C ASP A 71 3.62 -22.23 6.61
N SER A 72 3.86 -21.71 5.41
CA SER A 72 4.33 -22.49 4.27
C SER A 72 5.76 -23.00 4.46
N GLU A 73 5.99 -24.27 4.15
CA GLU A 73 7.33 -24.85 4.11
C GLU A 73 8.12 -24.42 2.87
N THR A 74 7.42 -24.23 1.74
CA THR A 74 8.05 -23.88 0.46
C THR A 74 8.27 -22.37 0.31
N GLU A 75 7.44 -21.56 0.95
CA GLU A 75 7.52 -20.10 0.91
C GLU A 75 7.31 -19.50 2.31
N PRO A 76 8.26 -19.74 3.24
CA PRO A 76 8.11 -19.34 4.64
C PRO A 76 8.16 -17.83 4.85
N LYS A 77 8.71 -17.07 3.88
CA LYS A 77 8.80 -15.62 3.91
C LYS A 77 8.70 -15.04 2.52
N PHE A 78 8.00 -13.92 2.38
CA PHE A 78 7.96 -13.13 1.15
C PHE A 78 7.72 -11.66 1.45
N ILE A 79 7.94 -10.83 0.43
CA ILE A 79 7.72 -9.39 0.50
C ILE A 79 6.36 -9.06 -0.12
N LEU A 80 5.53 -8.32 0.61
CA LEU A 80 4.24 -7.85 0.15
C LEU A 80 4.30 -6.34 -0.13
N HIS A 81 4.09 -5.97 -1.39
CA HIS A 81 3.83 -4.61 -1.84
C HIS A 81 2.32 -4.41 -2.04
N ILE A 82 1.75 -3.37 -1.45
CA ILE A 82 0.36 -2.97 -1.70
C ILE A 82 0.32 -1.49 -2.09
N GLU A 83 -0.39 -1.17 -3.16
CA GLU A 83 -0.55 0.17 -3.71
C GLU A 83 -2.02 0.44 -4.00
N PHE A 84 -2.48 1.66 -3.69
CA PHE A 84 -3.85 2.12 -3.90
C PHE A 84 -3.87 3.37 -4.75
N GLU A 85 -4.72 3.36 -5.77
CA GLU A 85 -4.97 4.52 -6.60
C GLU A 85 -6.46 4.89 -6.56
N ARG A 86 -6.73 6.20 -6.46
CA ARG A 86 -8.10 6.72 -6.51
C ARG A 86 -8.75 6.54 -7.89
N LYS A 87 -7.93 6.36 -8.93
CA LYS A 87 -8.38 6.21 -10.32
C LYS A 87 -7.59 5.08 -10.97
N ASP A 88 -8.26 4.35 -11.86
CA ASP A 88 -7.57 3.39 -12.72
C ASP A 88 -6.50 4.12 -13.53
N ASN A 89 -5.24 3.79 -13.25
CA ASN A 89 -4.06 4.38 -13.86
C ASN A 89 -3.20 3.26 -14.44
N ARG A 90 -3.13 3.19 -15.77
CA ARG A 90 -2.37 2.16 -16.49
C ARG A 90 -0.88 2.18 -16.18
N GLU A 91 -0.34 3.32 -15.76
CA GLU A 91 1.07 3.43 -15.39
C GLU A 91 1.38 2.80 -14.02
N MET A 92 0.37 2.40 -13.25
CA MET A 92 0.56 1.81 -11.93
C MET A 92 1.41 0.55 -11.98
N ILE A 93 1.23 -0.30 -12.99
CA ILE A 93 2.00 -1.52 -13.14
C ILE A 93 3.50 -1.26 -13.33
N TYR A 94 3.85 -0.24 -14.13
CA TYR A 94 5.25 0.10 -14.38
C TYR A 94 5.92 0.65 -13.12
N ARG A 95 5.20 1.45 -12.33
CA ARG A 95 5.70 1.95 -11.05
C ARG A 95 5.93 0.84 -10.04
N ILE A 96 4.98 -0.09 -9.89
CA ILE A 96 5.15 -1.24 -8.98
C ILE A 96 6.41 -2.03 -9.34
N VAL A 97 6.66 -2.25 -10.63
CA VAL A 97 7.87 -2.94 -11.12
C VAL A 97 9.14 -2.13 -10.82
N GLU A 98 9.11 -0.82 -11.07
CA GLU A 98 10.23 0.07 -10.76
C GLU A 98 10.57 0.03 -9.26
N TYR A 99 9.58 0.24 -8.38
CA TYR A 99 9.77 0.20 -6.93
C TYR A 99 10.24 -1.17 -6.45
N HIS A 100 9.66 -2.25 -6.96
CA HIS A 100 10.09 -3.61 -6.63
C HIS A 100 11.59 -3.82 -6.91
N GLY A 101 12.08 -3.35 -8.05
CA GLY A 101 13.49 -3.43 -8.39
C GLY A 101 14.40 -2.63 -7.45
N ILE A 102 13.97 -1.43 -7.06
CA ILE A 102 14.75 -0.58 -6.17
C ILE A 102 14.76 -1.14 -4.74
N GLU A 103 13.63 -1.64 -4.25
CA GLU A 103 13.53 -2.24 -2.92
C GLU A 103 14.30 -3.56 -2.80
N LEU A 104 14.25 -4.42 -3.83
CA LEU A 104 15.05 -5.65 -3.86
C LEU A 104 16.54 -5.35 -3.77
N LYS A 105 17.01 -4.30 -4.45
CA LYS A 105 18.39 -3.83 -4.35
C LYS A 105 18.73 -3.49 -2.89
N ASN A 106 17.87 -2.75 -2.19
CA ASN A 106 18.10 -2.37 -0.78
C ASN A 106 18.10 -3.57 0.18
N ILE A 107 17.13 -4.47 0.06
CA ILE A 107 17.04 -5.66 0.91
C ILE A 107 18.23 -6.60 0.65
N GLY A 108 18.66 -6.73 -0.61
CA GLY A 108 19.87 -7.46 -0.96
C GLY A 108 21.10 -6.91 -0.24
N TYR A 109 21.23 -5.58 -0.13
CA TYR A 109 22.27 -4.95 0.69
C TYR A 109 22.08 -5.25 2.19
N GLN A 110 20.89 -5.10 2.75
CA GLN A 110 20.63 -5.34 4.18
C GLN A 110 20.85 -6.79 4.60
N LEU A 111 20.45 -7.78 3.79
CA LEU A 111 20.70 -9.20 4.05
C LEU A 111 22.17 -9.60 3.87
N SER A 112 22.93 -8.89 3.03
CA SER A 112 24.39 -9.11 2.90
C SER A 112 25.21 -8.54 4.06
N THR A 113 24.57 -7.73 4.93
CA THR A 113 25.23 -7.05 6.07
C THR A 113 24.80 -7.65 7.43
N LEU A 114 23.96 -8.70 7.41
CA LEU A 114 23.57 -9.52 8.56
C LEU A 114 24.28 -10.89 8.47
#